data_AF-A0A8M2BA32-F1
#
_entry.id   AF-A0A8M2BA32-F1
#
_cell.length_a   1.000
_cell.length_b   1.000
_cell.length_c   1.000
_cell.angle_alpha   90.00
_cell.angle_beta   90.00
_cell.angle_gamma   90.00
#
_symmetry.space_group_name_H-M   'P 1'
#
loop_
_entity.id
_entity.type
_entity.pdbx_description
1 polymer ?
#
loop_
_entity_poly.entity_id
_entity_poly.type
_entity_poly.pdbx_seq_one_letter_code
_entity_poly.pdbx_strand_id
1 'polypeptide(L)'
;MKVYRSTSCVVTILWIFATSSAQGICHHDRGKQNTGFSGEMEGSNNLHCCGNQSYNILRSSCCNGNLTLGLSQLVTYCCGSVPYNPLNEICCSGSIFIRTSAHTKCCGKDPYQTTNHICCGDVLLKKQQKKKCCGKELFDTLTECCCDQDLVLAIKPKSDPCCQTKPVEKSESSQCSQASGAHNNIAENCGSYDPQTHICCSGFLYRKASELTKCCGKHLYTFSEGNVLCCNGILHRDMPEKSECIGGVVYSPGNTTCHLPVRPQIGEHCCGNQTFDPLIHICCNGHRHNKKNGNVCCGSKVYDHHNTSLRCCSDHLYSTPSGEVECCGNHLLEKNQICCSSSTLAVKYFTKLNHHCCGHYYYNKSIWSCCAEHLKPTPERHTPLADYRTKPLMELIPDICKKPVFFGKVESMTLKTSWRHVLLQVVWQVDLKLRNVTKDSWDHVFMDHCSSPVIEKGMIYLWEKEANGSKLLSHPIDQASDIHMFYFLCYQFKDHKNG
;
A
#
# COMPACT_ATOMS: atom_id res chain seq x y z
N MET A 1 -34.83 22.57 62.71
CA MET A 1 -36.17 23.19 62.68
C MET A 1 -36.54 23.46 61.22
N LYS A 2 -37.67 22.92 60.73
CA LYS A 2 -38.27 23.08 59.36
C LYS A 2 -37.35 22.71 58.17
N VAL A 3 -37.57 21.58 57.49
CA VAL A 3 -38.66 21.28 56.51
C VAL A 3 -38.49 22.06 55.19
N TYR A 4 -38.29 21.33 54.09
CA TYR A 4 -39.18 21.43 52.92
C TYR A 4 -39.29 20.10 52.14
N ARG A 5 -40.55 19.82 51.79
CA ARG A 5 -41.19 18.80 50.91
C ARG A 5 -40.27 18.21 49.81
N SER A 6 -40.28 16.91 49.48
CA SER A 6 -41.39 15.97 49.21
C SER A 6 -42.30 16.33 48.03
N THR A 7 -41.98 15.81 46.85
CA THR A 7 -42.97 15.36 45.85
C THR A 7 -42.49 14.05 45.22
N SER A 8 -43.27 12.98 45.40
CA SER A 8 -43.06 11.70 44.74
C SER A 8 -43.55 11.76 43.30
N CYS A 9 -42.71 11.37 42.35
CA CYS A 9 -43.15 10.86 41.05
C CYS A 9 -42.38 9.57 40.76
N VAL A 10 -43.08 8.45 40.84
CA VAL A 10 -42.55 7.12 40.53
C VAL A 10 -42.33 7.04 39.02
N VAL A 11 -41.08 7.18 38.57
CA VAL A 11 -40.69 6.87 37.19
C VAL A 11 -40.48 5.37 37.10
N THR A 12 -41.43 4.67 36.49
CA THR A 12 -41.32 3.26 36.12
C THR A 12 -40.25 3.10 35.04
N ILE A 13 -39.03 2.76 35.45
CA ILE A 13 -37.92 2.42 34.55
C ILE A 13 -38.25 1.08 33.87
N LEU A 14 -38.90 1.17 32.71
CA LEU A 14 -39.14 0.02 31.85
C LEU A 14 -37.81 -0.47 31.27
N TRP A 15 -37.39 -1.64 31.73
CA TRP A 15 -36.20 -2.34 31.25
C TRP A 15 -36.36 -2.77 29.78
N ILE A 16 -35.81 -1.97 28.86
CA ILE A 16 -35.53 -2.40 27.48
C ILE A 16 -34.01 -2.58 27.34
N PHE A 17 -33.48 -3.62 27.98
CA PHE A 17 -32.09 -4.09 27.83
C PHE A 17 -32.01 -5.31 26.91
N ALA A 18 -32.42 -5.11 25.65
CA ALA A 18 -32.12 -5.94 24.47
C ALA A 18 -32.85 -5.28 23.28
N THR A 19 -32.24 -4.52 22.40
CA THR A 19 -31.20 -5.01 21.48
C THR A 19 -30.51 -3.83 20.78
N SER A 20 -29.37 -3.36 21.30
CA SER A 20 -28.36 -2.70 20.46
C SER A 20 -27.44 -3.78 19.88
N SER A 21 -28.00 -4.61 18.98
CA SER A 21 -27.18 -5.38 18.07
C SER A 21 -26.21 -4.43 17.37
N ALA A 22 -24.97 -4.85 17.20
CA ALA A 22 -23.89 -4.00 16.70
C ALA A 22 -24.23 -3.46 15.30
N GLN A 23 -24.82 -2.27 15.24
CA GLN A 23 -24.77 -1.40 14.08
C GLN A 23 -23.30 -1.01 13.94
N GLY A 24 -22.58 -1.78 13.12
CA GLY A 24 -21.18 -1.52 12.83
C GLY A 24 -21.04 -0.06 12.41
N ILE A 25 -20.13 0.67 13.06
CA ILE A 25 -19.92 2.10 12.80
C ILE A 25 -19.39 2.22 11.37
N CYS A 26 -20.26 2.60 10.44
CA CYS A 26 -19.96 2.63 9.02
C CYS A 26 -19.50 4.02 8.59
N HIS A 27 -18.40 4.11 7.85
CA HIS A 27 -17.93 5.37 7.29
C HIS A 27 -18.78 5.76 6.06
N HIS A 28 -19.36 6.97 6.11
CA HIS A 28 -20.12 7.54 5.00
C HIS A 28 -19.20 8.19 3.96
N ASP A 29 -19.36 7.79 2.70
CA ASP A 29 -18.68 8.43 1.57
C ASP A 29 -19.39 9.75 1.19
N ARG A 30 -18.74 10.90 1.45
CA ARG A 30 -19.22 12.21 1.00
C ARG A 30 -18.68 12.48 -0.41
N GLY A 31 -19.43 11.99 -1.40
CA GLY A 31 -19.11 12.22 -2.80
C GLY A 31 -19.07 13.70 -3.19
N LYS A 32 -17.88 14.20 -3.59
CA LYS A 32 -17.69 15.18 -4.67
C LYS A 32 -16.20 15.30 -5.05
N GLN A 33 -15.92 15.06 -6.35
CA GLN A 33 -14.71 15.45 -7.10
C GLN A 33 -13.32 14.97 -6.61
N ASN A 34 -12.77 13.96 -7.29
CA ASN A 34 -11.35 13.76 -7.63
C ASN A 34 -10.24 13.90 -6.54
N THR A 35 -10.56 13.88 -5.25
CA THR A 35 -9.54 13.77 -4.19
C THR A 35 -9.24 12.30 -3.92
N GLY A 36 -8.00 11.88 -4.20
CA GLY A 36 -7.51 10.54 -3.84
C GLY A 36 -7.54 10.30 -2.34
N PHE A 37 -7.84 9.07 -1.93
CA PHE A 37 -8.00 8.68 -0.53
C PHE A 37 -6.64 8.61 0.17
N SER A 38 -6.47 9.34 1.28
CA SER A 38 -5.33 9.20 2.20
C SER A 38 -5.82 9.25 3.65
N GLY A 39 -6.51 8.18 4.06
CA GLY A 39 -6.91 7.96 5.45
C GLY A 39 -6.24 6.69 5.97
N GLU A 40 -5.59 6.78 7.13
CA GLU A 40 -5.05 5.63 7.84
C GLU A 40 -6.20 4.76 8.39
N MET A 41 -6.09 3.44 8.24
CA MET A 41 -7.17 2.50 8.55
C MET A 41 -7.06 1.94 9.97
N GLU A 42 -7.69 2.59 10.94
CA GLU A 42 -7.96 1.97 12.25
C GLU A 42 -9.21 1.09 12.19
N GLY A 43 -9.08 -0.10 11.60
CA GLY A 43 -10.13 -1.12 11.56
C GLY A 43 -10.01 -2.08 10.38
N SER A 44 -9.64 -3.33 10.64
CA SER A 44 -9.44 -4.38 9.61
C SER A 44 -10.71 -4.80 8.85
N ASN A 45 -11.87 -4.32 9.30
CA ASN A 45 -13.15 -4.50 8.64
C ASN A 45 -13.30 -3.48 7.51
N ASN A 46 -12.93 -3.89 6.30
CA ASN A 46 -13.06 -3.17 5.02
C ASN A 46 -14.54 -2.93 4.62
N LEU A 47 -15.40 -2.50 5.56
CA LEU A 47 -16.85 -2.44 5.49
C LEU A 47 -17.33 -0.97 5.46
N HIS A 48 -17.99 -0.59 4.37
CA HIS A 48 -18.52 0.75 4.13
C HIS A 48 -20.03 0.71 3.84
N CYS A 49 -20.71 1.86 3.86
CA CYS A 49 -22.13 1.96 3.52
C CYS A 49 -22.37 2.33 2.04
N CYS A 50 -23.34 1.66 1.43
CA CYS A 50 -23.95 2.05 0.15
C CYS A 50 -25.47 2.16 0.35
N GLY A 51 -25.98 3.39 0.43
CA GLY A 51 -27.35 3.63 0.87
C GLY A 51 -27.59 3.02 2.26
N ASN A 52 -28.55 2.10 2.34
CA ASN A 52 -28.95 1.42 3.59
C ASN A 52 -28.26 0.04 3.79
N GLN A 53 -27.25 -0.31 2.99
CA GLN A 53 -26.57 -1.61 3.07
C GLN A 53 -25.08 -1.42 3.37
N SER A 54 -24.49 -2.30 4.18
CA SER A 54 -23.04 -2.39 4.31
C SER A 54 -22.45 -3.30 3.23
N TYR A 55 -21.26 -2.96 2.74
CA TYR A 55 -20.55 -3.71 1.71
C TYR A 55 -19.05 -3.72 1.95
N ASN A 56 -18.35 -4.71 1.41
CA ASN A 56 -16.89 -4.79 1.50
C ASN A 56 -16.23 -4.08 0.29
N ILE A 57 -15.42 -3.04 0.56
CA ILE A 57 -14.77 -2.24 -0.49
C ILE A 57 -13.75 -3.02 -1.34
N LEU A 58 -13.24 -4.16 -0.87
CA LEU A 58 -12.34 -5.04 -1.63
C LEU A 58 -13.10 -5.93 -2.64
N ARG A 59 -14.42 -6.02 -2.57
CA ARG A 59 -15.25 -6.93 -3.37
C ARG A 59 -16.30 -6.23 -4.23
N SER A 60 -16.75 -5.07 -3.80
CA SER A 60 -17.89 -4.37 -4.38
C SER A 60 -17.62 -2.86 -4.42
N SER A 61 -18.41 -2.17 -5.23
CA SER A 61 -18.36 -0.72 -5.40
C SER A 61 -19.73 -0.10 -5.23
N CYS A 62 -19.77 1.14 -4.73
CA CYS A 62 -20.97 1.95 -4.58
C CYS A 62 -20.91 3.17 -5.50
N CYS A 63 -21.93 3.34 -6.35
CA CYS A 63 -22.08 4.53 -7.18
C CYS A 63 -23.49 5.10 -7.02
N ASN A 64 -23.59 6.34 -6.49
CA ASN A 64 -24.87 7.01 -6.20
C ASN A 64 -25.86 6.15 -5.38
N GLY A 65 -25.36 5.36 -4.42
CA GLY A 65 -26.18 4.45 -3.61
C GLY A 65 -26.50 3.09 -4.25
N ASN A 66 -26.13 2.86 -5.51
CA ASN A 66 -26.23 1.55 -6.15
C ASN A 66 -24.98 0.71 -5.85
N LEU A 67 -25.18 -0.42 -5.18
CA LEU A 67 -24.15 -1.42 -4.90
C LEU A 67 -23.96 -2.34 -6.10
N THR A 68 -22.71 -2.50 -6.57
CA THR A 68 -22.33 -3.44 -7.64
C THR A 68 -21.25 -4.39 -7.14
N LEU A 69 -21.41 -5.68 -7.42
CA LEU A 69 -20.48 -6.74 -7.00
C LEU A 69 -19.40 -7.00 -8.05
N GLY A 70 -18.22 -7.49 -7.63
CA GLY A 70 -17.19 -8.00 -8.53
C GLY A 70 -16.17 -6.97 -9.03
N LEU A 71 -16.24 -5.73 -8.55
CA LEU A 71 -15.24 -4.69 -8.75
C LEU A 71 -15.03 -3.93 -7.44
N SER A 72 -13.79 -3.80 -6.98
CA SER A 72 -13.46 -3.14 -5.70
C SER A 72 -13.56 -1.62 -5.79
N GLN A 73 -14.19 -0.99 -4.80
CA GLN A 73 -14.28 0.48 -4.67
C GLN A 73 -12.91 1.18 -4.77
N LEU A 74 -11.84 0.54 -4.28
CA LEU A 74 -10.48 1.09 -4.27
C LEU A 74 -9.88 1.33 -5.66
N VAL A 75 -10.41 0.66 -6.69
CA VAL A 75 -9.91 0.71 -8.07
C VAL A 75 -10.99 1.15 -9.07
N THR A 76 -12.07 1.76 -8.56
CA THR A 76 -13.30 2.03 -9.30
C THR A 76 -13.66 3.49 -9.30
N TYR A 77 -14.03 4.01 -10.48
CA TYR A 77 -14.67 5.32 -10.63
C TYR A 77 -16.15 5.13 -11.01
N CYS A 78 -16.98 6.14 -10.75
CA CYS A 78 -18.41 6.10 -11.06
C CYS A 78 -18.74 6.89 -12.33
N CYS A 79 -19.55 6.29 -13.22
CA CYS A 79 -20.17 6.93 -14.36
C CYS A 79 -21.68 7.00 -14.10
N GLY A 80 -22.13 8.11 -13.51
CA GLY A 80 -23.45 8.14 -12.88
C GLY A 80 -23.51 7.08 -11.77
N SER A 81 -24.50 6.19 -11.85
CA SER A 81 -24.69 5.10 -10.88
C SER A 81 -24.01 3.77 -11.28
N VAL A 82 -23.16 3.77 -12.32
CA VAL A 82 -22.46 2.56 -12.80
C VAL A 82 -20.95 2.66 -12.50
N PRO A 83 -20.36 1.68 -11.79
CA PRO A 83 -18.92 1.63 -11.57
C PRO A 83 -18.16 1.14 -12.81
N TYR A 84 -16.96 1.67 -13.02
CA TYR A 84 -16.03 1.26 -14.09
C TYR A 84 -14.57 1.33 -13.63
N ASN A 85 -13.68 0.60 -14.31
CA ASN A 85 -12.24 0.62 -14.02
C ASN A 85 -11.56 1.71 -14.86
N PRO A 86 -11.08 2.82 -14.25
CA PRO A 86 -10.59 3.99 -14.98
C PRO A 86 -9.27 3.77 -15.74
N LEU A 87 -8.59 2.64 -15.53
CA LEU A 87 -7.41 2.25 -16.30
C LEU A 87 -7.79 1.67 -17.67
N ASN A 88 -8.90 0.93 -17.73
CA ASN A 88 -9.32 0.19 -18.92
C ASN A 88 -10.49 0.88 -19.65
N GLU A 89 -11.21 1.75 -18.94
CA GLU A 89 -12.46 2.37 -19.37
C GLU A 89 -12.44 3.88 -19.04
N ILE A 90 -13.34 4.64 -19.66
CA ILE A 90 -13.52 6.09 -19.46
C ILE A 90 -15.00 6.45 -19.54
N CYS A 91 -15.47 7.30 -18.62
CA CYS A 91 -16.82 7.86 -18.66
C CYS A 91 -16.83 9.19 -19.42
N CYS A 92 -17.59 9.28 -20.52
CA CYS A 92 -17.84 10.51 -21.26
C CYS A 92 -19.35 10.81 -21.26
N SER A 93 -19.76 11.95 -20.69
CA SER A 93 -21.16 12.38 -20.52
C SER A 93 -22.15 11.29 -20.05
N GLY A 94 -21.72 10.41 -19.14
CA GLY A 94 -22.55 9.33 -18.58
C GLY A 94 -22.52 8.01 -19.36
N SER A 95 -21.77 7.92 -20.46
CA SER A 95 -21.52 6.67 -21.19
C SER A 95 -20.11 6.16 -20.92
N ILE A 96 -19.97 4.85 -20.64
CA ILE A 96 -18.69 4.19 -20.41
C ILE A 96 -18.15 3.66 -21.74
N PHE A 97 -16.90 4.01 -22.07
CA PHE A 97 -16.19 3.55 -23.26
C PHE A 97 -14.91 2.80 -22.87
N ILE A 98 -14.52 1.82 -23.66
CA ILE A 98 -13.20 1.17 -23.52
C ILE A 98 -12.12 2.17 -23.93
N ARG A 99 -11.08 2.34 -23.11
CA ARG A 99 -9.91 3.16 -23.46
C ARG A 99 -9.14 2.51 -24.59
N THR A 100 -8.86 3.28 -25.64
CA THR A 100 -7.98 2.88 -26.75
C THR A 100 -6.52 3.27 -26.53
N SER A 101 -6.25 4.14 -25.55
CA SER A 101 -4.91 4.56 -25.15
C SER A 101 -4.92 5.18 -23.75
N ALA A 102 -3.76 5.24 -23.09
CA ALA A 102 -3.57 6.03 -21.87
C ALA A 102 -3.81 7.54 -22.09
N HIS A 103 -3.76 7.99 -23.35
CA HIS A 103 -3.99 9.38 -23.77
C HIS A 103 -5.44 9.70 -24.17
N THR A 104 -6.37 8.76 -23.96
CA THR A 104 -7.80 8.94 -24.22
C THR A 104 -8.44 9.87 -23.19
N LYS A 105 -9.17 10.89 -23.66
CA LYS A 105 -9.99 11.86 -22.90
C LYS A 105 -11.37 12.02 -23.56
N CYS A 106 -12.29 12.75 -22.95
CA CYS A 106 -13.62 13.04 -23.52
C CYS A 106 -13.66 14.42 -24.19
N CYS A 107 -14.41 14.54 -25.29
CA CYS A 107 -14.83 15.79 -25.91
C CYS A 107 -16.35 15.72 -26.06
N GLY A 108 -17.10 16.53 -25.31
CA GLY A 108 -18.52 16.29 -25.09
C GLY A 108 -18.79 14.84 -24.65
N LYS A 109 -19.54 14.11 -25.49
CA LYS A 109 -19.96 12.73 -25.24
C LYS A 109 -18.94 11.68 -25.68
N ASP A 110 -17.97 12.03 -26.51
CA ASP A 110 -17.17 11.06 -27.25
C ASP A 110 -15.71 10.99 -26.76
N PRO A 111 -15.10 9.79 -26.68
CA PRO A 111 -13.69 9.63 -26.35
C PRO A 111 -12.79 9.98 -27.55
N TYR A 112 -11.70 10.71 -27.31
CA TYR A 112 -10.68 11.05 -28.30
C TYR A 112 -9.26 10.85 -27.76
N GLN A 113 -8.29 10.68 -28.64
CA GLN A 113 -6.87 10.58 -28.28
C GLN A 113 -6.15 11.94 -28.36
N THR A 114 -5.60 12.39 -27.24
CA THR A 114 -4.85 13.67 -27.13
C THR A 114 -3.49 13.68 -27.85
N THR A 115 -3.07 12.54 -28.40
CA THR A 115 -1.96 12.43 -29.35
C THR A 115 -2.30 13.06 -30.70
N ASN A 116 -3.54 12.87 -31.17
CA ASN A 116 -3.95 13.14 -32.55
C ASN A 116 -4.93 14.33 -32.66
N HIS A 117 -5.69 14.61 -31.60
CA HIS A 117 -6.71 15.65 -31.57
C HIS A 117 -6.62 16.54 -30.32
N ILE A 118 -7.27 17.70 -30.38
CA ILE A 118 -7.51 18.66 -29.29
C ILE A 118 -9.02 18.88 -29.22
N CYS A 119 -9.58 18.97 -28.02
CA CYS A 119 -10.97 19.38 -27.82
C CYS A 119 -11.05 20.84 -27.40
N CYS A 120 -11.83 21.65 -28.11
CA CYS A 120 -12.08 23.06 -27.80
C CYS A 120 -13.60 23.28 -27.69
N GLY A 121 -14.12 23.52 -26.47
CA GLY A 121 -15.55 23.77 -26.26
C GLY A 121 -16.48 22.69 -26.86
N ASP A 122 -16.16 21.42 -26.61
CA ASP A 122 -16.77 20.21 -27.18
C ASP A 122 -16.63 20.01 -28.70
N VAL A 123 -15.86 20.85 -29.39
CA VAL A 123 -15.47 20.65 -30.79
C VAL A 123 -14.14 19.90 -30.86
N LEU A 124 -14.12 18.74 -31.54
CA LEU A 124 -12.93 17.93 -31.73
C LEU A 124 -12.16 18.38 -32.98
N LEU A 125 -10.94 18.86 -32.79
CA LEU A 125 -10.07 19.41 -33.83
C LEU A 125 -8.78 18.59 -33.96
N LYS A 126 -8.23 18.48 -35.17
CA LYS A 126 -6.92 17.83 -35.37
C LYS A 126 -5.82 18.61 -34.63
N LYS A 127 -4.94 17.89 -33.93
CA LYS A 127 -3.84 18.49 -33.17
C LYS A 127 -2.84 19.14 -34.14
N GLN A 128 -2.51 20.39 -33.89
CA GLN A 128 -1.50 21.15 -34.65
C GLN A 128 -0.42 21.65 -33.67
N GLN A 129 0.84 21.68 -34.10
CA GLN A 129 1.92 22.21 -33.26
C GLN A 129 1.68 23.69 -32.95
N LYS A 130 2.07 24.13 -31.74
CA LYS A 130 1.97 25.52 -31.27
C LYS A 130 0.55 26.13 -31.25
N LYS A 131 -0.49 25.36 -31.56
CA LYS A 131 -1.88 25.83 -31.46
C LYS A 131 -2.53 25.50 -30.12
N LYS A 132 -3.40 26.39 -29.65
CA LYS A 132 -4.21 26.25 -28.43
C LYS A 132 -5.67 26.61 -28.72
N CYS A 133 -6.58 26.20 -27.84
CA CYS A 133 -8.00 26.54 -27.96
C CYS A 133 -8.28 28.00 -27.64
N CYS A 134 -9.11 28.65 -28.46
CA CYS A 134 -9.87 29.85 -28.11
C CYS A 134 -11.34 29.55 -28.36
N GLY A 135 -12.14 29.45 -27.28
CA GLY A 135 -13.51 28.95 -27.36
C GLY A 135 -13.59 27.57 -28.02
N LYS A 136 -14.08 27.54 -29.27
CA LYS A 136 -14.28 26.33 -30.08
C LYS A 136 -13.24 26.12 -31.20
N GLU A 137 -12.27 27.02 -31.34
CA GLU A 137 -11.32 27.03 -32.46
C GLU A 137 -9.86 26.98 -31.99
N LEU A 138 -8.92 26.80 -32.93
CA LEU A 138 -7.47 26.75 -32.67
C LEU A 138 -6.76 28.01 -33.17
N PHE A 139 -6.09 28.74 -32.26
CA PHE A 139 -5.21 29.87 -32.59
C PHE A 139 -3.72 29.47 -32.50
N ASP A 140 -2.86 30.11 -33.28
CA ASP A 140 -1.40 29.95 -33.22
C ASP A 140 -0.77 30.85 -32.14
N THR A 141 -0.15 30.24 -31.13
CA THR A 141 0.45 30.97 -30.00
C THR A 141 1.67 31.85 -30.35
N LEU A 142 2.21 31.74 -31.56
CA LEU A 142 3.27 32.62 -32.04
C LEU A 142 2.73 33.97 -32.53
N THR A 143 1.67 33.96 -33.33
CA THR A 143 1.13 35.12 -34.08
C THR A 143 -0.15 35.69 -33.48
N GLU A 144 -0.88 34.90 -32.70
CA GLU A 144 -2.21 35.21 -32.19
C GLU A 144 -2.28 35.05 -30.66
N CYS A 145 -3.30 35.63 -30.04
CA CYS A 145 -3.73 35.30 -28.70
C CYS A 145 -5.25 35.13 -28.63
N CYS A 146 -5.75 34.58 -27.53
CA CYS A 146 -7.17 34.47 -27.25
C CYS A 146 -7.57 35.54 -26.23
N CYS A 147 -8.52 36.39 -26.59
CA CYS A 147 -9.01 37.47 -25.73
C CYS A 147 -10.47 37.24 -25.34
N ASP A 148 -10.80 37.55 -24.09
CA ASP A 148 -12.16 37.58 -23.59
C ASP A 148 -12.75 38.98 -23.84
N GLN A 149 -13.82 39.06 -24.61
CA GLN A 149 -14.59 40.28 -24.87
C GLN A 149 -16.06 39.94 -24.63
N ASP A 150 -16.68 40.56 -23.61
CA ASP A 150 -18.09 40.39 -23.27
C ASP A 150 -18.54 38.91 -23.13
N LEU A 151 -17.73 38.09 -22.45
CA LEU A 151 -17.90 36.63 -22.26
C LEU A 151 -17.75 35.80 -23.55
N VAL A 152 -17.33 36.42 -24.66
CA VAL A 152 -17.02 35.76 -25.93
C VAL A 152 -15.52 35.72 -26.13
N LEU A 153 -14.97 34.50 -26.23
CA LEU A 153 -13.57 34.29 -26.55
C LEU A 153 -13.32 34.52 -28.06
N ALA A 154 -12.46 35.48 -28.39
CA ALA A 154 -12.11 35.86 -29.75
C ALA A 154 -10.60 35.72 -30.00
N ILE A 155 -10.24 35.19 -31.18
CA ILE A 155 -8.85 35.13 -31.64
C ILE A 155 -8.44 36.52 -32.15
N LYS A 156 -7.29 37.02 -31.70
CA LYS A 156 -6.74 38.33 -32.07
C LYS A 156 -5.27 38.20 -32.45
N PRO A 157 -4.73 39.05 -33.35
CA PRO A 157 -3.29 39.10 -33.61
C PRO A 157 -2.56 39.54 -32.34
N LYS A 158 -1.33 39.06 -32.13
CA LYS A 158 -0.54 39.34 -30.92
C LYS A 158 -0.20 40.82 -30.69
N SER A 159 -0.40 41.66 -31.72
CA SER A 159 -0.31 43.12 -31.66
C SER A 159 -1.54 43.80 -31.06
N ASP A 160 -2.68 43.11 -30.93
CA ASP A 160 -3.92 43.66 -30.37
C ASP A 160 -3.71 44.10 -28.90
N PRO A 161 -4.23 45.26 -28.47
CA PRO A 161 -4.13 45.73 -27.09
C PRO A 161 -4.51 44.69 -26.02
N CYS A 162 -5.45 43.78 -26.29
CA CYS A 162 -5.79 42.73 -25.34
C CYS A 162 -4.64 41.72 -25.15
N CYS A 163 -3.90 41.39 -26.21
CA CYS A 163 -2.70 40.53 -26.18
C CYS A 163 -1.49 41.22 -25.54
N GLN A 164 -1.49 42.55 -25.43
CA GLN A 164 -0.44 43.34 -24.77
C GLN A 164 -0.60 43.43 -23.25
N THR A 165 -1.66 42.83 -22.69
CA THR A 165 -1.74 42.63 -21.24
C THR A 165 -0.58 41.73 -20.81
N LYS A 166 0.42 42.32 -20.14
CA LYS A 166 1.48 41.55 -19.49
C LYS A 166 0.82 40.48 -18.62
N PRO A 167 1.36 39.25 -18.54
CA PRO A 167 0.93 38.32 -17.53
C PRO A 167 0.95 39.06 -16.20
N VAL A 168 -0.16 39.02 -15.46
CA VAL A 168 -0.07 39.27 -14.03
C VAL A 168 0.90 38.21 -13.54
N GLU A 169 2.12 38.64 -13.22
CA GLU A 169 3.01 37.91 -12.36
C GLU A 169 2.29 37.78 -11.02
N LYS A 170 1.39 36.79 -10.96
CA LYS A 170 1.18 36.03 -9.74
C LYS A 170 2.53 35.41 -9.49
N SER A 171 3.34 36.17 -8.77
CA SER A 171 4.46 35.67 -8.01
C SER A 171 3.93 34.45 -7.26
N GLU A 172 4.25 33.27 -7.76
CA GLU A 172 4.50 32.12 -6.90
C GLU A 172 5.69 32.55 -6.05
N SER A 173 5.38 33.31 -4.98
CA SER A 173 6.36 33.84 -4.06
C SER A 173 7.09 32.65 -3.49
N SER A 174 8.36 32.57 -3.85
CA SER A 174 9.32 31.59 -3.36
C SER A 174 9.64 31.86 -1.89
N GLN A 175 8.62 31.70 -1.05
CA GLN A 175 8.68 31.78 0.40
C GLN A 175 8.11 30.49 0.97
N CYS A 176 8.86 29.41 0.75
CA CYS A 176 8.82 28.20 1.57
C CYS A 176 9.32 28.54 2.98
N SER A 177 8.50 29.28 3.73
CA SER A 177 8.77 29.69 5.09
C SER A 177 7.50 29.53 5.92
N GLN A 178 7.54 28.52 6.79
CA GLN A 178 6.71 28.35 7.98
C GLN A 178 5.26 27.85 7.78
N ALA A 179 5.14 26.53 7.95
CA ALA A 179 4.05 25.82 8.62
C ALA A 179 2.65 25.71 7.97
N SER A 180 2.11 24.49 8.08
CA SER A 180 0.68 24.16 8.13
C SER A 180 -0.17 24.40 6.87
N GLY A 181 -0.32 23.36 6.05
CA GLY A 181 -1.44 23.22 5.13
C GLY A 181 -1.06 22.72 3.74
N ALA A 182 -1.85 21.76 3.26
CA ALA A 182 -1.88 21.18 1.91
C ALA A 182 -1.14 21.94 0.79
N HIS A 183 -0.31 21.22 0.02
CA HIS A 183 -0.58 20.97 -1.41
C HIS A 183 0.40 19.97 -2.05
N ASN A 184 -0.15 19.01 -2.79
CA ASN A 184 0.39 18.42 -4.01
C ASN A 184 1.92 18.36 -4.20
N ASN A 185 2.56 17.31 -3.68
CA ASN A 185 3.43 16.45 -4.49
C ASN A 185 3.71 15.13 -3.75
N ILE A 186 3.51 14.01 -4.44
CA ILE A 186 4.05 12.70 -4.03
C ILE A 186 5.54 12.72 -4.38
N ALA A 187 6.32 13.49 -3.61
CA ALA A 187 7.76 13.58 -3.78
C ALA A 187 8.43 12.40 -3.10
N GLU A 188 8.25 11.18 -3.62
CA GLU A 188 8.99 9.97 -3.16
C GLU A 188 10.51 10.08 -3.37
N ASN A 189 10.99 11.21 -3.90
CA ASN A 189 12.40 11.48 -4.15
C ASN A 189 12.72 12.93 -3.77
N CYS A 190 13.62 13.13 -2.80
CA CYS A 190 14.12 14.45 -2.41
C CYS A 190 15.10 15.07 -3.44
N GLY A 191 15.36 14.38 -4.55
CA GLY A 191 16.24 14.86 -5.62
C GLY A 191 17.70 14.98 -5.17
N SER A 192 18.43 15.91 -5.78
CA SER A 192 19.80 16.23 -5.40
C SER A 192 19.79 17.28 -4.29
N TYR A 193 20.35 16.93 -3.13
CA TYR A 193 20.56 17.81 -2.00
C TYR A 193 21.96 17.60 -1.42
N ASP A 194 22.48 18.58 -0.69
CA ASP A 194 23.73 18.43 0.05
C ASP A 194 23.48 17.61 1.34
N PRO A 195 24.08 16.40 1.48
CA PRO A 195 23.90 15.55 2.64
C PRO A 195 24.64 16.05 3.90
N GLN A 196 25.50 17.07 3.81
CA GLN A 196 26.07 17.72 5.00
C GLN A 196 25.04 18.64 5.66
N THR A 197 24.25 19.38 4.88
CA THR A 197 23.26 20.34 5.41
C THR A 197 21.82 19.82 5.47
N HIS A 198 21.47 18.78 4.71
CA HIS A 198 20.09 18.29 4.59
C HIS A 198 19.98 16.75 4.72
N ILE A 199 18.76 16.28 5.00
CA ILE A 199 18.39 14.88 5.15
C ILE A 199 17.00 14.63 4.53
N CYS A 200 16.82 13.47 3.87
CA CYS A 200 15.57 13.07 3.24
C CYS A 200 14.88 11.96 4.05
N CYS A 201 13.65 12.21 4.52
CA CYS A 201 12.85 11.25 5.28
C CYS A 201 11.56 10.90 4.51
N SER A 202 11.49 9.70 3.93
CA SER A 202 10.36 9.21 3.10
C SER A 202 9.79 10.27 2.14
N GLY A 203 10.68 10.96 1.42
CA GLY A 203 10.33 12.00 0.43
C GLY A 203 10.35 13.45 0.92
N PHE A 204 10.38 13.67 2.23
CA PHE A 204 10.44 15.01 2.81
C PHE A 204 11.89 15.43 3.04
N LEU A 205 12.32 16.51 2.36
CA LEU A 205 13.64 17.11 2.55
C LEU A 205 13.62 18.05 3.76
N TYR A 206 14.49 17.80 4.71
CA TYR A 206 14.67 18.60 5.92
C TYR A 206 16.10 19.13 6.00
N ARG A 207 16.28 20.32 6.59
CA ARG A 207 17.60 20.78 7.01
C ARG A 207 18.01 20.02 8.28
N LYS A 208 19.24 19.51 8.33
CA LYS A 208 19.76 18.87 9.55
C LYS A 208 19.86 19.90 10.68
N ALA A 209 19.40 19.51 11.87
CA ALA A 209 19.66 20.28 13.10
C ALA A 209 21.05 19.96 13.67
N SER A 210 21.54 18.75 13.44
CA SER A 210 22.92 18.32 13.72
C SER A 210 23.28 17.08 12.88
N GLU A 211 24.53 16.61 12.97
CA GLU A 211 24.92 15.31 12.38
C GLU A 211 24.22 14.10 13.03
N LEU A 212 23.58 14.28 14.18
CA LEU A 212 22.81 13.23 14.85
C LEU A 212 21.32 13.20 14.45
N THR A 213 20.91 14.05 13.50
CA THR A 213 19.53 14.05 12.96
C THR A 213 19.30 12.82 12.08
N LYS A 214 18.20 12.11 12.34
CA LYS A 214 17.77 10.87 11.70
C LYS A 214 16.31 10.94 11.26
N CYS A 215 15.95 9.99 10.40
CA CYS A 215 14.57 9.79 9.96
C CYS A 215 13.90 8.66 10.74
N CYS A 216 12.61 8.86 11.02
CA CYS A 216 11.68 7.83 11.45
C CYS A 216 10.44 7.93 10.54
N GLY A 217 10.39 7.06 9.53
CA GLY A 217 9.44 7.21 8.42
C GLY A 217 9.59 8.60 7.77
N LYS A 218 8.47 9.34 7.71
CA LYS A 218 8.40 10.71 7.20
C LYS A 218 8.94 11.78 8.17
N HIS A 219 9.16 11.45 9.44
CA HIS A 219 9.50 12.43 10.47
C HIS A 219 11.00 12.49 10.76
N LEU A 220 11.49 13.68 11.11
CA LEU A 220 12.84 13.88 11.64
C LEU A 220 12.85 13.78 13.17
N TYR A 221 13.94 13.23 13.70
CA TYR A 221 14.29 13.29 15.12
C TYR A 221 15.82 13.29 15.28
N THR A 222 16.34 13.82 16.36
CA THR A 222 17.78 13.87 16.65
C THR A 222 18.09 13.00 17.86
N PHE A 223 19.18 12.25 17.88
CA PHE A 223 19.55 11.45 19.08
C PHE A 223 19.81 12.29 20.35
N SER A 224 19.98 13.61 20.22
CA SER A 224 20.06 14.54 21.36
C SER A 224 18.71 15.01 21.87
N GLU A 225 17.60 14.74 21.16
CA GLU A 225 16.27 14.82 21.74
C GLU A 225 16.17 13.68 22.77
N GLY A 226 16.06 14.02 24.05
CA GLY A 226 15.70 13.04 25.07
C GLY A 226 14.29 12.49 24.79
N ASN A 227 13.99 11.29 25.31
CA ASN A 227 12.64 10.74 25.32
C ASN A 227 11.99 10.51 23.93
N VAL A 228 12.79 10.32 22.87
CA VAL A 228 12.28 9.92 21.55
C VAL A 228 12.73 8.52 21.16
N LEU A 229 11.84 7.75 20.53
CA LEU A 229 12.11 6.39 20.05
C LEU A 229 11.43 6.17 18.69
N CYS A 230 12.14 5.54 17.76
CA CYS A 230 11.59 5.12 16.47
C CYS A 230 11.34 3.61 16.47
N CYS A 231 10.09 3.19 16.22
CA CYS A 231 9.71 1.79 16.04
C CYS A 231 9.05 1.59 14.67
N ASN A 232 9.66 0.78 13.80
CA ASN A 232 9.16 0.48 12.43
C ASN A 232 8.66 1.72 11.64
N GLY A 233 9.34 2.86 11.79
CA GLY A 233 9.01 4.12 11.11
C GLY A 233 7.99 5.02 11.84
N ILE A 234 7.42 4.58 12.97
CA ILE A 234 6.58 5.38 13.86
C ILE A 234 7.47 6.08 14.90
N LEU A 235 7.36 7.42 14.97
CA LEU A 235 8.13 8.25 15.89
C LEU A 235 7.34 8.48 17.19
N HIS A 236 7.79 7.87 18.27
CA HIS A 236 7.27 8.09 19.61
C HIS A 236 8.05 9.21 20.29
N ARG A 237 7.33 10.13 20.93
CA ARG A 237 7.87 11.24 21.74
C ARG A 237 7.45 11.03 23.20
N ASP A 238 8.12 11.73 24.12
CA ASP A 238 7.87 11.68 25.57
C ASP A 238 8.00 10.28 26.20
N MET A 239 8.82 9.42 25.58
CA MET A 239 9.14 8.07 26.07
C MET A 239 10.06 8.10 27.29
N PRO A 240 9.88 7.25 28.32
CA PRO A 240 10.81 7.17 29.44
C PRO A 240 12.25 6.84 28.99
N GLU A 241 13.24 7.36 29.72
CA GLU A 241 14.65 7.04 29.45
C GLU A 241 14.90 5.53 29.42
N LYS A 242 15.75 5.09 28.48
CA LYS A 242 16.03 3.66 28.18
C LYS A 242 14.83 2.87 27.64
N SER A 243 13.83 3.53 27.04
CA SER A 243 12.84 2.82 26.23
C SER A 243 13.49 2.21 24.98
N GLU A 244 13.12 0.98 24.64
CA GLU A 244 13.68 0.18 23.54
C GLU A 244 12.59 -0.41 22.65
N CYS A 245 12.95 -0.82 21.42
CA CYS A 245 12.02 -1.39 20.45
C CYS A 245 12.33 -2.88 20.23
N ILE A 246 11.33 -3.76 20.33
CA ILE A 246 11.46 -5.18 20.01
C ILE A 246 10.28 -5.58 19.10
N GLY A 247 10.55 -6.09 17.90
CA GLY A 247 9.52 -6.48 16.93
C GLY A 247 8.56 -5.36 16.52
N GLY A 248 9.01 -4.09 16.57
CA GLY A 248 8.17 -2.92 16.33
C GLY A 248 7.34 -2.44 17.52
N VAL A 249 7.38 -3.13 18.67
CA VAL A 249 6.69 -2.75 19.90
C VAL A 249 7.64 -1.98 20.82
N VAL A 250 7.13 -0.90 21.44
CA VAL A 250 7.86 -0.06 22.39
C VAL A 250 7.82 -0.65 23.80
N TYR A 251 8.97 -0.74 24.46
CA TYR A 251 9.14 -1.16 25.85
C TYR A 251 9.77 -0.03 26.66
N SER A 252 9.24 0.28 27.85
CA SER A 252 9.75 1.35 28.73
C SER A 252 10.05 0.84 30.15
N PRO A 253 11.10 1.30 30.85
CA PRO A 253 11.47 0.77 32.17
C PRO A 253 10.53 1.11 33.34
N GLY A 254 9.49 1.93 33.11
CA GLY A 254 8.46 2.18 34.11
C GLY A 254 7.40 1.09 34.08
N ASN A 255 7.48 0.10 34.98
CA ASN A 255 6.35 -0.72 35.44
C ASN A 255 5.36 -1.16 34.32
N THR A 256 5.86 -1.84 33.26
CA THR A 256 5.25 -2.03 31.90
C THR A 256 4.64 -3.40 31.43
N THR A 257 5.05 -4.58 31.97
CA THR A 257 4.67 -5.95 31.50
C THR A 257 3.25 -6.06 30.95
N CYS A 258 3.14 -6.24 29.63
CA CYS A 258 1.91 -6.49 28.89
C CYS A 258 0.75 -5.56 29.28
N HIS A 259 1.04 -4.30 29.64
CA HIS A 259 0.14 -3.34 30.30
C HIS A 259 -0.14 -3.66 31.80
N LEU A 260 0.91 -3.57 32.63
CA LEU A 260 0.95 -3.87 34.08
C LEU A 260 2.43 -3.97 34.57
N PRO A 261 2.76 -4.50 35.76
CA PRO A 261 3.81 -3.81 36.57
C PRO A 261 5.32 -4.10 36.37
N VAL A 262 5.82 -4.93 35.43
CA VAL A 262 7.23 -5.46 35.50
C VAL A 262 7.93 -5.54 34.11
N ARG A 263 9.02 -6.32 33.96
CA ARG A 263 9.41 -7.02 32.71
C ARG A 263 8.97 -8.49 32.81
N PRO A 264 8.64 -9.19 31.71
CA PRO A 264 8.59 -10.66 31.70
C PRO A 264 9.96 -11.25 32.12
N GLN A 265 9.99 -12.46 32.68
CA GLN A 265 11.25 -13.14 33.00
C GLN A 265 12.04 -13.49 31.74
N ILE A 266 13.33 -13.84 31.87
CA ILE A 266 14.13 -14.37 30.76
C ILE A 266 13.46 -15.66 30.29
N GLY A 267 12.95 -15.67 29.05
CA GLY A 267 12.16 -16.77 28.51
C GLY A 267 10.64 -16.56 28.54
N GLU A 268 10.13 -15.40 28.96
CA GLU A 268 8.72 -15.02 28.83
C GLU A 268 8.53 -13.87 27.84
N HIS A 269 7.42 -13.91 27.08
CA HIS A 269 7.02 -12.91 26.09
C HIS A 269 5.58 -12.44 26.36
N CYS A 270 5.17 -11.28 25.83
CA CYS A 270 3.81 -10.78 25.98
C CYS A 270 2.86 -11.25 24.87
N CYS A 271 1.68 -11.71 25.26
CA CYS A 271 0.57 -12.01 24.36
C CYS A 271 -0.70 -11.31 24.86
N GLY A 272 -1.09 -10.22 24.19
CA GLY A 272 -2.13 -9.33 24.72
C GLY A 272 -1.71 -8.82 26.09
N ASN A 273 -2.53 -9.08 27.11
CA ASN A 273 -2.28 -8.64 28.49
C ASN A 273 -1.69 -9.75 29.39
N GLN A 274 -1.08 -10.81 28.83
CA GLN A 274 -0.55 -11.95 29.58
C GLN A 274 0.87 -12.34 29.14
N THR A 275 1.66 -12.92 30.05
CA THR A 275 2.93 -13.55 29.68
C THR A 275 2.72 -14.96 29.11
N PHE A 276 3.63 -15.37 28.23
CA PHE A 276 3.74 -16.73 27.71
C PHE A 276 5.20 -17.15 27.54
N ASP A 277 5.49 -18.41 27.81
CA ASP A 277 6.74 -19.05 27.40
C ASP A 277 6.67 -19.40 25.89
N PRO A 278 7.54 -18.85 25.01
CA PRO A 278 7.56 -19.09 23.57
C PRO A 278 8.14 -20.47 23.20
N LEU A 279 8.76 -21.18 24.14
CA LEU A 279 9.21 -22.57 23.94
C LEU A 279 7.99 -23.49 23.81
N ILE A 280 6.96 -23.29 24.64
CA ILE A 280 5.77 -24.17 24.74
C ILE A 280 4.44 -23.53 24.32
N HIS A 281 4.37 -22.22 24.08
CA HIS A 281 3.17 -21.53 23.58
C HIS A 281 3.43 -20.75 22.28
N ILE A 282 2.35 -20.37 21.62
CA ILE A 282 2.29 -19.45 20.48
C ILE A 282 1.25 -18.35 20.78
N CYS A 283 1.52 -17.13 20.34
CA CYS A 283 0.60 -15.99 20.48
C CYS A 283 -0.02 -15.63 19.13
N CYS A 284 -1.35 -15.57 19.05
CA CYS A 284 -2.09 -15.23 17.83
C CYS A 284 -3.05 -14.08 18.12
N ASN A 285 -2.80 -12.89 17.55
CA ASN A 285 -3.54 -11.63 17.81
C ASN A 285 -3.91 -11.40 19.29
N GLY A 286 -2.94 -11.60 20.19
CA GLY A 286 -3.14 -11.41 21.64
C GLY A 286 -3.73 -12.60 22.41
N HIS A 287 -4.02 -13.72 21.74
CA HIS A 287 -4.48 -14.96 22.36
C HIS A 287 -3.36 -16.00 22.47
N ARG A 288 -3.09 -16.49 23.69
CA ARG A 288 -2.09 -17.52 23.96
C ARG A 288 -2.66 -18.92 23.69
N HIS A 289 -1.93 -19.72 22.93
CA HIS A 289 -2.28 -21.11 22.61
C HIS A 289 -1.10 -22.04 22.91
N ASN A 290 -1.38 -23.33 23.17
CA ASN A 290 -0.33 -24.33 23.33
C ASN A 290 0.32 -24.62 21.97
N LYS A 291 1.66 -24.58 21.94
CA LYS A 291 2.46 -24.90 20.76
C LYS A 291 2.39 -26.41 20.50
N LYS A 292 2.13 -26.78 19.25
CA LYS A 292 2.27 -28.15 18.73
C LYS A 292 3.13 -28.09 17.47
N ASN A 293 3.69 -29.21 17.02
CA ASN A 293 4.42 -29.25 15.77
C ASN A 293 3.50 -28.81 14.61
N GLY A 294 4.01 -28.02 13.68
CA GLY A 294 3.23 -27.48 12.53
C GLY A 294 2.22 -26.37 12.86
N ASN A 295 1.94 -26.07 14.13
CA ASN A 295 0.96 -25.05 14.51
C ASN A 295 1.42 -23.62 14.16
N VAL A 296 0.60 -22.89 13.40
CA VAL A 296 0.81 -21.48 13.05
C VAL A 296 -0.46 -20.65 13.29
N CYS A 297 -0.31 -19.34 13.38
CA CYS A 297 -1.43 -18.43 13.60
C CYS A 297 -2.24 -18.16 12.32
N CYS A 298 -3.55 -18.04 12.47
CA CYS A 298 -4.46 -17.40 11.54
C CYS A 298 -5.38 -16.46 12.33
N GLY A 299 -5.07 -15.17 12.34
CA GLY A 299 -5.72 -14.20 13.20
C GLY A 299 -5.50 -14.53 14.67
N SER A 300 -6.59 -14.70 15.42
CA SER A 300 -6.58 -15.13 16.82
C SER A 300 -6.51 -16.64 17.05
N LYS A 301 -6.56 -17.45 15.97
CA LYS A 301 -6.64 -18.91 16.04
C LYS A 301 -5.33 -19.57 15.64
N VAL A 302 -5.15 -20.82 16.06
CA VAL A 302 -4.06 -21.69 15.62
C VAL A 302 -4.61 -22.78 14.71
N TYR A 303 -3.86 -23.12 13.66
CA TYR A 303 -4.10 -24.30 12.82
C TYR A 303 -2.78 -24.99 12.48
N ASP A 304 -2.84 -26.27 12.12
CA ASP A 304 -1.70 -27.01 11.60
C ASP A 304 -1.45 -26.61 10.14
N HIS A 305 -0.29 -26.01 9.87
CA HIS A 305 0.12 -25.59 8.54
C HIS A 305 0.33 -26.76 7.56
N HIS A 306 0.55 -27.98 8.05
CA HIS A 306 0.67 -29.17 7.22
C HIS A 306 -0.69 -29.75 6.80
N ASN A 307 -1.79 -29.31 7.41
CA ASN A 307 -3.13 -29.74 7.04
C ASN A 307 -3.59 -29.04 5.75
N THR A 308 -3.41 -29.70 4.61
CA THR A 308 -3.82 -29.21 3.28
C THR A 308 -5.33 -28.98 3.12
N SER A 309 -6.16 -29.47 4.04
CA SER A 309 -7.60 -29.19 4.08
C SER A 309 -7.94 -27.87 4.77
N LEU A 310 -6.95 -27.15 5.30
CA LEU A 310 -7.12 -25.84 5.93
C LEU A 310 -6.23 -24.79 5.26
N ARG A 311 -6.79 -23.62 4.94
CA ARG A 311 -6.05 -22.50 4.36
C ARG A 311 -6.32 -21.22 5.14
N CYS A 312 -5.27 -20.61 5.68
CA CYS A 312 -5.35 -19.24 6.17
C CYS A 312 -5.14 -18.25 5.02
N CYS A 313 -6.04 -17.27 4.91
CA CYS A 313 -5.83 -16.08 4.10
C CYS A 313 -6.05 -14.86 5.00
N SER A 314 -4.98 -14.11 5.32
CA SER A 314 -4.95 -12.91 6.17
C SER A 314 -6.04 -12.89 7.26
N ASP A 315 -5.78 -13.66 8.32
CA ASP A 315 -6.62 -13.91 9.50
C ASP A 315 -7.87 -14.78 9.33
N HIS A 316 -8.28 -15.12 8.11
CA HIS A 316 -9.44 -15.98 7.88
C HIS A 316 -9.03 -17.42 7.55
N LEU A 317 -9.40 -18.35 8.44
CA LEU A 317 -9.18 -19.78 8.27
C LEU A 317 -10.34 -20.43 7.51
N TYR A 318 -10.06 -20.94 6.32
CA TYR A 318 -10.99 -21.65 5.45
C TYR A 318 -10.78 -23.16 5.51
N SER A 319 -11.86 -23.93 5.39
CA SER A 319 -11.81 -25.37 5.13
C SER A 319 -11.92 -25.62 3.63
N THR A 320 -10.91 -26.27 3.05
CA THR A 320 -10.64 -26.28 1.61
C THR A 320 -10.30 -27.71 1.15
N PRO A 321 -11.32 -28.56 0.91
CA PRO A 321 -11.12 -29.99 0.64
C PRO A 321 -10.25 -30.31 -0.58
N SER A 322 -10.14 -29.38 -1.53
CA SER A 322 -9.35 -29.55 -2.76
C SER A 322 -7.87 -29.21 -2.62
N GLY A 323 -7.44 -28.54 -1.55
CA GLY A 323 -6.05 -28.06 -1.35
C GLY A 323 -5.56 -26.95 -2.30
N GLU A 324 -5.93 -27.03 -3.58
CA GLU A 324 -5.56 -26.11 -4.68
C GLU A 324 -6.34 -24.79 -4.66
N VAL A 325 -6.31 -24.07 -3.55
CA VAL A 325 -6.85 -22.71 -3.45
C VAL A 325 -5.74 -21.71 -3.15
N GLU A 326 -5.76 -20.56 -3.81
CA GLU A 326 -4.85 -19.45 -3.51
C GLU A 326 -5.53 -18.39 -2.65
N CYS A 327 -4.72 -17.56 -1.99
CA CYS A 327 -5.21 -16.40 -1.25
C CYS A 327 -5.10 -15.12 -2.08
N CYS A 328 -6.05 -14.21 -1.88
CA CYS A 328 -5.96 -12.83 -2.28
C CYS A 328 -6.37 -11.94 -1.10
N GLY A 329 -5.38 -11.45 -0.36
CA GLY A 329 -5.60 -10.82 0.94
C GLY A 329 -6.27 -11.80 1.89
N ASN A 330 -7.41 -11.40 2.47
CA ASN A 330 -8.14 -12.15 3.50
C ASN A 330 -9.07 -13.23 2.91
N HIS A 331 -8.97 -13.56 1.61
CA HIS A 331 -9.98 -14.29 0.87
C HIS A 331 -9.41 -15.36 -0.06
N LEU A 332 -10.16 -16.44 -0.29
CA LEU A 332 -9.84 -17.42 -1.33
C LEU A 332 -10.02 -16.81 -2.74
N LEU A 333 -9.12 -17.19 -3.64
CA LEU A 333 -9.20 -16.96 -5.08
C LEU A 333 -9.97 -18.12 -5.72
N GLU A 334 -10.98 -17.80 -6.53
CA GLU A 334 -11.82 -18.81 -7.20
C GLU A 334 -11.34 -19.06 -8.65
N LYS A 335 -11.86 -20.11 -9.28
CA LYS A 335 -11.57 -20.41 -10.70
C LYS A 335 -11.95 -19.22 -11.60
N ASN A 336 -11.10 -18.91 -12.59
CA ASN A 336 -11.20 -17.74 -13.48
C ASN A 336 -11.08 -16.38 -12.78
N GLN A 337 -10.55 -16.33 -11.56
CA GLN A 337 -10.12 -15.08 -10.91
C GLN A 337 -8.60 -14.96 -10.93
N ILE A 338 -8.11 -13.72 -10.92
CA ILE A 338 -6.70 -13.37 -10.71
C ILE A 338 -6.61 -12.42 -9.52
N CYS A 339 -5.56 -12.59 -8.72
CA CYS A 339 -5.23 -11.68 -7.64
C CYS A 339 -4.10 -10.75 -8.08
N CYS A 340 -4.38 -9.44 -8.16
CA CYS A 340 -3.32 -8.44 -8.26
C CYS A 340 -3.02 -7.92 -6.85
N SER A 341 -1.75 -7.85 -6.46
CA SER A 341 -1.35 -7.33 -5.14
C SER A 341 -0.09 -6.47 -5.19
N SER A 342 -0.08 -5.41 -4.39
CA SER A 342 1.11 -4.69 -3.92
C SER A 342 1.43 -5.10 -2.48
N SER A 343 2.47 -4.50 -1.88
CA SER A 343 2.84 -4.71 -0.46
C SER A 343 1.72 -4.41 0.55
N THR A 344 0.77 -3.55 0.20
CA THR A 344 -0.29 -3.03 1.08
C THR A 344 -1.70 -3.51 0.76
N LEU A 345 -1.94 -4.06 -0.44
CA LEU A 345 -3.30 -4.32 -0.93
C LEU A 345 -3.32 -5.49 -1.90
N ALA A 346 -4.37 -6.32 -1.83
CA ALA A 346 -4.64 -7.40 -2.76
C ALA A 346 -6.10 -7.35 -3.22
N VAL A 347 -6.33 -7.31 -4.54
CA VAL A 347 -7.65 -7.17 -5.16
C VAL A 347 -7.91 -8.33 -6.12
N LYS A 348 -9.09 -8.95 -5.99
CA LYS A 348 -9.57 -10.00 -6.90
C LYS A 348 -10.20 -9.38 -8.15
N TYR A 349 -9.86 -9.91 -9.32
CA TYR A 349 -10.48 -9.57 -10.60
C TYR A 349 -10.88 -10.83 -11.34
N PHE A 350 -11.89 -10.75 -12.21
CA PHE A 350 -12.14 -11.79 -13.20
C PHE A 350 -11.06 -11.75 -14.29
N THR A 351 -10.54 -12.92 -14.67
CA THR A 351 -9.55 -13.03 -15.74
C THR A 351 -10.12 -12.55 -17.07
N LYS A 352 -9.41 -11.65 -17.74
CA LYS A 352 -9.70 -11.10 -19.06
C LYS A 352 -8.50 -11.32 -19.99
N LEU A 353 -8.77 -11.61 -21.26
CA LEU A 353 -7.72 -11.69 -22.29
C LEU A 353 -6.97 -10.36 -22.39
N ASN A 354 -5.66 -10.41 -22.65
CA ASN A 354 -4.80 -9.24 -22.83
C ASN A 354 -4.75 -8.26 -21.63
N HIS A 355 -4.97 -8.75 -20.40
CA HIS A 355 -4.79 -7.96 -19.18
C HIS A 355 -3.64 -8.52 -18.31
N HIS A 356 -3.09 -7.70 -17.41
CA HIS A 356 -2.06 -8.07 -16.43
C HIS A 356 -2.25 -7.32 -15.11
N CYS A 357 -1.60 -7.80 -14.05
CA CYS A 357 -1.45 -7.06 -12.80
C CYS A 357 -0.24 -6.10 -12.85
N CYS A 358 -0.37 -4.94 -12.19
CA CYS A 358 0.71 -4.02 -11.84
C CYS A 358 0.49 -3.58 -10.38
N GLY A 359 1.24 -4.15 -9.45
CA GLY A 359 0.84 -4.14 -8.04
C GLY A 359 -0.58 -4.70 -7.90
N HIS A 360 -1.47 -3.95 -7.23
CA HIS A 360 -2.89 -4.29 -7.10
C HIS A 360 -3.79 -3.87 -8.28
N TYR A 361 -3.26 -3.18 -9.30
CA TYR A 361 -4.03 -2.71 -10.46
C TYR A 361 -4.12 -3.77 -11.56
N TYR A 362 -5.32 -3.98 -12.11
CA TYR A 362 -5.53 -4.86 -13.27
C TYR A 362 -5.74 -4.06 -14.55
N TYR A 363 -4.76 -4.09 -15.46
CA TYR A 363 -4.68 -3.22 -16.64
C TYR A 363 -4.67 -4.01 -17.95
N ASN A 364 -5.19 -3.39 -19.02
CA ASN A 364 -5.13 -3.89 -20.39
C ASN A 364 -3.77 -3.57 -21.03
N LYS A 365 -3.07 -4.59 -21.52
CA LYS A 365 -1.70 -4.51 -22.07
C LYS A 365 -1.61 -3.71 -23.37
N SER A 366 -2.73 -3.45 -24.05
CA SER A 366 -2.77 -2.55 -25.22
C SER A 366 -2.74 -1.06 -24.84
N ILE A 367 -2.92 -0.73 -23.56
CA ILE A 367 -3.10 0.65 -23.07
C ILE A 367 -1.92 1.08 -22.21
N TRP A 368 -1.45 0.17 -21.35
CA TRP A 368 -0.38 0.40 -20.37
C TRP A 368 0.66 -0.71 -20.44
N SER A 369 1.85 -0.43 -19.92
CA SER A 369 2.78 -1.43 -19.38
C SER A 369 2.95 -1.22 -17.88
N CYS A 370 3.60 -2.17 -17.21
CA CYS A 370 4.00 -2.06 -15.81
C CYS A 370 5.52 -2.02 -15.72
N CYS A 371 6.06 -1.15 -14.87
CA CYS A 371 7.47 -1.16 -14.49
C CYS A 371 7.57 -0.84 -12.99
N ALA A 372 8.10 -1.79 -12.19
CA ALA A 372 8.22 -1.67 -10.74
C ALA A 372 6.92 -1.21 -10.07
N GLU A 373 5.81 -1.91 -10.34
CA GLU A 373 4.45 -1.59 -9.86
C GLU A 373 3.84 -0.24 -10.32
N HIS A 374 4.56 0.57 -11.12
CA HIS A 374 4.02 1.78 -11.74
C HIS A 374 3.52 1.52 -13.18
N LEU A 375 2.31 1.98 -13.48
CA LEU A 375 1.74 1.95 -14.83
C LEU A 375 2.40 3.00 -15.74
N LYS A 376 2.80 2.61 -16.96
CA LYS A 376 3.38 3.50 -17.97
C LYS A 376 2.47 3.60 -19.21
N PRO A 377 2.23 4.82 -19.75
CA PRO A 377 1.43 5.07 -20.97
C PRO A 377 1.88 4.47 -22.34
N THR A 378 2.60 3.35 -22.40
CA THR A 378 2.90 2.64 -23.67
C THR A 378 3.40 1.21 -23.41
N PRO A 379 3.10 0.23 -24.29
CA PRO A 379 3.79 -1.05 -24.28
C PRO A 379 5.22 -0.89 -24.83
N GLU A 380 6.19 -0.73 -23.93
CA GLU A 380 7.58 -1.09 -24.24
C GLU A 380 7.60 -2.56 -24.64
N ARG A 381 8.40 -2.93 -25.67
CA ARG A 381 8.49 -4.32 -26.17
C ARG A 381 9.31 -5.25 -25.25
N HIS A 382 9.34 -4.96 -23.96
CA HIS A 382 9.84 -5.92 -22.98
C HIS A 382 8.78 -7.00 -22.80
N THR A 383 9.12 -8.23 -23.21
CA THR A 383 8.36 -9.42 -22.84
C THR A 383 8.26 -9.43 -21.32
N PRO A 384 7.04 -9.45 -20.72
CA PRO A 384 6.92 -9.69 -19.29
C PRO A 384 7.54 -11.07 -19.01
N LEU A 385 8.69 -11.09 -18.35
CA LEU A 385 9.22 -12.32 -17.77
C LEU A 385 8.19 -12.83 -16.75
N ALA A 386 8.07 -14.15 -16.65
CA ALA A 386 6.94 -14.83 -16.00
C ALA A 386 6.58 -14.22 -14.63
N ASP A 387 5.27 -14.01 -14.42
CA ASP A 387 4.63 -13.23 -13.36
C ASP A 387 5.40 -13.27 -12.03
N TYR A 388 6.26 -12.26 -11.82
CA TYR A 388 7.18 -12.22 -10.70
C TYR A 388 6.47 -11.62 -9.49
N ARG A 389 5.76 -12.47 -8.75
CA ARG A 389 5.02 -12.08 -7.56
C ARG A 389 5.70 -12.56 -6.29
N THR A 390 6.13 -11.61 -5.46
CA THR A 390 6.51 -11.89 -4.07
C THR A 390 5.30 -12.34 -3.27
N LYS A 391 5.50 -13.26 -2.32
CA LYS A 391 4.44 -13.76 -1.44
C LYS A 391 4.73 -13.45 0.04
N PRO A 392 3.74 -13.44 0.93
CA PRO A 392 3.98 -13.52 2.37
C PRO A 392 4.83 -14.76 2.68
N LEU A 393 5.74 -14.68 3.67
CA LEU A 393 6.67 -15.77 3.98
C LEU A 393 5.97 -17.11 4.24
N MET A 394 4.81 -17.05 4.91
CA MET A 394 3.98 -18.22 5.21
C MET A 394 3.37 -18.92 3.99
N GLU A 395 3.26 -18.26 2.82
CA GLU A 395 2.81 -18.90 1.59
C GLU A 395 3.94 -19.62 0.82
N LEU A 396 5.20 -19.42 1.24
CA LEU A 396 6.37 -20.07 0.64
C LEU A 396 6.74 -21.38 1.35
N ILE A 397 6.37 -21.50 2.63
CA ILE A 397 6.54 -22.69 3.48
C ILE A 397 5.46 -23.73 3.12
N PRO A 398 5.75 -25.05 3.12
CA PRO A 398 7.03 -25.69 3.41
C PRO A 398 7.94 -25.90 2.19
N ASP A 399 7.51 -25.56 0.98
CA ASP A 399 8.29 -25.88 -0.24
C ASP A 399 9.62 -25.14 -0.30
N ILE A 400 9.66 -23.90 0.19
CA ILE A 400 10.89 -23.12 0.26
C ILE A 400 11.95 -23.71 1.18
N CYS A 401 11.55 -24.52 2.17
CA CYS A 401 12.46 -25.22 3.10
C CYS A 401 13.35 -26.27 2.40
N LYS A 402 13.10 -26.56 1.11
CA LYS A 402 13.88 -27.52 0.29
C LYS A 402 14.90 -26.82 -0.61
N LYS A 403 14.89 -25.48 -0.67
CA LYS A 403 15.69 -24.64 -1.59
C LYS A 403 16.81 -23.90 -0.84
N PRO A 404 17.92 -23.51 -1.52
CA PRO A 404 18.98 -22.71 -0.91
C PRO A 404 18.52 -21.25 -0.80
N VAL A 405 18.35 -20.74 0.43
CA VAL A 405 17.81 -19.39 0.66
C VAL A 405 18.60 -18.57 1.67
N PHE A 406 18.44 -17.26 1.61
CA PHE A 406 19.04 -16.32 2.56
C PHE A 406 18.16 -15.08 2.78
N PHE A 407 18.36 -14.44 3.93
CA PHE A 407 17.74 -13.20 4.32
C PHE A 407 18.70 -12.05 4.03
N GLY A 408 18.36 -11.22 3.04
CA GLY A 408 19.18 -10.11 2.57
C GLY A 408 18.53 -8.78 2.94
N LYS A 409 19.25 -7.96 3.70
CA LYS A 409 18.88 -6.56 4.01
C LYS A 409 19.39 -5.64 2.92
N VAL A 410 18.55 -4.73 2.45
CA VAL A 410 18.85 -3.82 1.34
C VAL A 410 19.60 -2.60 1.85
N GLU A 411 20.90 -2.51 1.60
CA GLU A 411 21.73 -1.38 2.06
C GLU A 411 21.78 -0.22 1.06
N SER A 412 21.83 -0.53 -0.23
CA SER A 412 21.74 0.47 -1.29
C SER A 412 21.23 -0.13 -2.60
N MET A 413 20.72 0.75 -3.47
CA MET A 413 20.24 0.40 -4.80
C MET A 413 20.66 1.48 -5.79
N THR A 414 20.91 1.09 -7.03
CA THR A 414 21.13 2.04 -8.13
C THR A 414 20.51 1.49 -9.42
N LEU A 415 20.00 2.40 -10.26
CA LEU A 415 19.42 2.10 -11.57
C LEU A 415 20.42 2.45 -12.66
N LYS A 416 20.80 1.48 -13.47
CA LYS A 416 21.65 1.68 -14.66
C LYS A 416 20.94 1.08 -15.87
N THR A 417 20.55 1.94 -16.82
CA THR A 417 19.68 1.56 -17.95
C THR A 417 18.39 0.90 -17.43
N SER A 418 18.10 -0.35 -17.79
CA SER A 418 16.93 -1.11 -17.30
C SER A 418 17.24 -1.99 -16.08
N TRP A 419 18.49 -2.04 -15.60
CA TRP A 419 18.90 -2.93 -14.52
C TRP A 419 18.95 -2.20 -13.16
N ARG A 420 18.28 -2.79 -12.17
CA ARG A 420 18.42 -2.42 -10.76
C ARG A 420 19.54 -3.26 -10.15
N HIS A 421 20.60 -2.60 -9.72
CA HIS A 421 21.66 -3.19 -8.91
C HIS A 421 21.30 -2.97 -7.43
N VAL A 422 21.41 -4.01 -6.62
CA VAL A 422 21.06 -4.00 -5.19
C VAL A 422 22.23 -4.58 -4.40
N LEU A 423 22.69 -3.82 -3.40
CA LEU A 423 23.69 -4.29 -2.44
C LEU A 423 22.97 -4.83 -1.20
N LEU A 424 23.23 -6.10 -0.89
CA LEU A 424 22.62 -6.80 0.23
C LEU A 424 23.64 -7.05 1.34
N GLN A 425 23.30 -6.74 2.58
CA GLN A 425 23.91 -7.37 3.74
C GLN A 425 23.17 -8.70 3.99
N VAL A 426 23.87 -9.83 3.93
CA VAL A 426 23.31 -11.13 4.28
C VAL A 426 23.22 -11.20 5.80
N VAL A 427 22.02 -10.92 6.31
CA VAL A 427 21.69 -11.00 7.73
C VAL A 427 21.81 -12.45 8.20
N TRP A 428 21.38 -13.39 7.36
CA TRP A 428 21.41 -14.81 7.67
C TRP A 428 21.28 -15.67 6.40
N GLN A 429 22.17 -16.64 6.19
CA GLN A 429 22.05 -17.64 5.13
C GLN A 429 21.60 -19.00 5.70
N VAL A 430 20.63 -19.62 5.03
CA VAL A 430 20.06 -20.90 5.44
C VAL A 430 20.41 -21.97 4.39
N ASP A 431 21.51 -22.67 4.63
CA ASP A 431 21.74 -23.98 3.99
C ASP A 431 21.26 -25.10 4.92
N LEU A 432 20.01 -25.55 4.72
CA LEU A 432 19.43 -26.65 5.48
C LEU A 432 20.11 -28.00 5.22
N LYS A 433 20.91 -28.16 4.16
CA LYS A 433 21.71 -29.38 3.93
C LYS A 433 22.98 -29.36 4.78
N LEU A 434 23.70 -28.24 4.80
CA LEU A 434 25.01 -28.12 5.47
C LEU A 434 24.98 -27.65 6.93
N ARG A 435 23.86 -27.07 7.41
CA ARG A 435 23.77 -26.40 8.73
C ARG A 435 24.77 -25.23 8.93
N ASN A 436 25.44 -24.80 7.86
CA ASN A 436 26.38 -23.69 7.93
C ASN A 436 25.60 -22.36 7.89
N VAL A 437 25.78 -21.56 8.93
CA VAL A 437 25.32 -20.17 9.00
C VAL A 437 26.47 -19.27 8.56
N THR A 438 26.38 -18.70 7.37
CA THR A 438 27.12 -17.47 7.06
C THR A 438 26.31 -16.27 7.52
N LYS A 439 27.00 -15.32 8.15
CA LYS A 439 26.44 -14.09 8.70
C LYS A 439 27.35 -12.93 8.32
N ASP A 440 26.77 -11.75 8.08
CA ASP A 440 27.50 -10.50 7.82
C ASP A 440 28.40 -10.52 6.56
N SER A 441 28.14 -11.47 5.64
CA SER A 441 28.66 -11.43 4.27
C SER A 441 27.86 -10.45 3.41
N TRP A 442 28.50 -9.87 2.40
CA TRP A 442 27.85 -8.99 1.43
C TRP A 442 27.51 -9.78 0.15
N ASP A 443 26.37 -9.48 -0.46
CA ASP A 443 25.96 -10.04 -1.74
C ASP A 443 25.53 -8.91 -2.70
N HIS A 444 25.75 -9.09 -3.99
CA HIS A 444 25.37 -8.14 -5.03
C HIS A 444 24.46 -8.82 -6.04
N VAL A 445 23.23 -8.33 -6.12
CA VAL A 445 22.21 -8.87 -7.02
C VAL A 445 21.80 -7.80 -8.02
N PHE A 446 21.55 -8.22 -9.25
CA PHE A 446 21.05 -7.36 -10.31
C PHE A 446 19.82 -8.00 -10.94
N MET A 447 18.82 -7.17 -11.23
CA MET A 447 17.51 -7.61 -11.72
C MET A 447 16.98 -6.59 -12.73
N ASP A 448 16.16 -7.05 -13.67
CA ASP A 448 15.43 -6.14 -14.54
C ASP A 448 14.48 -5.27 -13.69
N HIS A 449 14.60 -3.96 -13.81
CA HIS A 449 13.88 -3.01 -12.96
C HIS A 449 12.36 -3.11 -13.11
N CYS A 450 11.89 -3.38 -14.33
CA CYS A 450 10.46 -3.40 -14.62
C CYS A 450 9.81 -4.76 -14.32
N SER A 451 10.56 -5.85 -14.49
CA SER A 451 10.14 -7.23 -14.24
C SER A 451 10.37 -7.70 -12.80
N SER A 452 10.81 -6.80 -11.90
CA SER A 452 10.99 -7.09 -10.48
C SER A 452 10.08 -6.22 -9.59
N PRO A 453 9.59 -6.75 -8.45
CA PRO A 453 8.83 -5.99 -7.46
C PRO A 453 9.57 -4.77 -6.93
N VAL A 454 8.85 -3.87 -6.25
CA VAL A 454 9.50 -2.76 -5.52
C VAL A 454 10.29 -3.31 -4.34
N ILE A 455 11.47 -2.75 -4.12
CA ILE A 455 12.38 -3.09 -3.02
C ILE A 455 12.69 -1.80 -2.28
N GLU A 456 12.66 -1.84 -0.95
CA GLU A 456 12.88 -0.68 -0.08
C GLU A 456 14.22 -0.79 0.66
N LYS A 457 14.94 0.34 0.76
CA LYS A 457 16.19 0.41 1.51
C LYS A 457 15.92 0.22 3.01
N GLY A 458 16.75 -0.58 3.67
CA GLY A 458 16.66 -0.92 5.09
C GLY A 458 15.84 -2.18 5.37
N MET A 459 14.95 -2.57 4.45
CA MET A 459 14.09 -3.75 4.60
C MET A 459 14.85 -5.05 4.31
N ILE A 460 14.41 -6.14 4.95
CA ILE A 460 14.95 -7.49 4.80
C ILE A 460 13.98 -8.31 3.95
N TYR A 461 14.50 -9.13 3.04
CA TYR A 461 13.70 -10.01 2.19
C TYR A 461 14.30 -11.41 2.13
N LEU A 462 13.50 -12.42 1.78
CA LEU A 462 13.96 -13.77 1.45
C LEU A 462 14.38 -13.84 -0.02
N TRP A 463 15.53 -14.45 -0.26
CA TRP A 463 16.12 -14.66 -1.56
C TRP A 463 16.46 -16.14 -1.75
N GLU A 464 16.18 -16.69 -2.93
CA GLU A 464 16.67 -18.00 -3.38
C GLU A 464 17.96 -17.82 -4.20
N LYS A 465 18.98 -18.65 -3.92
CA LYS A 465 20.21 -18.68 -4.71
C LYS A 465 20.02 -19.58 -5.94
N GLU A 466 20.13 -18.99 -7.12
CA GLU A 466 20.07 -19.68 -8.41
C GLU A 466 21.47 -19.74 -9.05
N ALA A 467 21.66 -20.58 -10.07
CA ALA A 467 22.97 -20.73 -10.72
C ALA A 467 23.48 -19.43 -11.38
N ASN A 468 22.57 -18.53 -11.77
CA ASN A 468 22.86 -17.31 -12.52
C ASN A 468 22.63 -16.02 -11.70
N GLY A 469 22.43 -16.11 -10.37
CA GLY A 469 22.15 -14.96 -9.52
C GLY A 469 21.29 -15.31 -8.30
N SER A 470 20.57 -14.32 -7.77
CA SER A 470 19.64 -14.53 -6.64
C SER A 470 18.26 -13.95 -6.95
N LYS A 471 17.23 -14.68 -6.52
CA LYS A 471 15.82 -14.39 -6.79
C LYS A 471 15.09 -13.97 -5.52
N LEU A 472 14.61 -12.72 -5.47
CA LEU A 472 13.69 -12.22 -4.43
C LEU A 472 12.39 -13.05 -4.40
N LEU A 473 11.94 -13.51 -3.23
CA LEU A 473 10.75 -14.37 -3.11
C LEU A 473 9.63 -13.79 -2.25
N SER A 474 9.97 -13.04 -1.20
CA SER A 474 9.00 -12.62 -0.19
C SER A 474 8.67 -11.13 -0.24
N HIS A 475 7.57 -10.76 0.40
CA HIS A 475 7.41 -9.41 0.96
C HIS A 475 8.52 -9.10 1.99
N PRO A 476 8.63 -7.85 2.49
CA PRO A 476 9.55 -7.55 3.59
C PRO A 476 9.31 -8.48 4.80
N ILE A 477 10.39 -8.81 5.50
CA ILE A 477 10.45 -9.79 6.58
C ILE A 477 10.87 -9.09 7.87
N ASP A 478 10.18 -9.38 8.98
CA ASP A 478 10.64 -8.98 10.30
C ASP A 478 11.75 -9.90 10.81
N GLN A 479 12.88 -9.31 11.21
CA GLN A 479 14.00 -10.05 11.78
C GLN A 479 13.63 -10.77 13.09
N ALA A 480 12.73 -10.20 13.89
CA ALA A 480 12.41 -10.70 15.24
C ALA A 480 11.39 -11.85 15.25
N SER A 481 10.35 -11.80 14.41
CA SER A 481 9.28 -12.81 14.36
C SER A 481 9.43 -13.80 13.22
N ASP A 482 9.45 -13.31 11.97
CA ASP A 482 9.40 -14.14 10.76
C ASP A 482 10.61 -15.08 10.62
N ILE A 483 11.83 -14.60 10.90
CA ILE A 483 13.04 -15.43 10.77
C ILE A 483 13.03 -16.60 11.76
N HIS A 484 12.60 -16.35 13.00
CA HIS A 484 12.47 -17.39 14.02
C HIS A 484 11.35 -18.40 13.69
N MET A 485 10.23 -17.92 13.16
CA MET A 485 9.13 -18.76 12.68
C MET A 485 9.55 -19.63 11.48
N PHE A 486 10.27 -19.05 10.52
CA PHE A 486 10.82 -19.78 9.37
C PHE A 486 11.77 -20.90 9.80
N TYR A 487 12.69 -20.61 10.72
CA TYR A 487 13.59 -21.63 11.26
C TYR A 487 12.82 -22.78 11.92
N PHE A 488 11.85 -22.45 12.78
CA PHE A 488 11.04 -23.44 13.49
C PHE A 488 10.33 -24.39 12.51
N LEU A 489 9.64 -23.85 11.50
CA LEU A 489 8.87 -24.63 10.53
C LEU A 489 9.78 -25.43 9.57
N CYS A 490 10.82 -24.82 9.02
CA CYS A 490 11.69 -25.48 8.05
C CYS A 490 12.64 -26.52 8.67
N TYR A 491 13.05 -26.34 9.93
CA TYR A 491 13.91 -27.30 10.62
C TYR A 491 13.08 -28.52 11.10
N GLN A 492 11.86 -28.32 11.65
CA GLN A 492 10.97 -29.42 12.02
C GLN A 492 10.56 -30.30 10.82
N PHE A 493 10.54 -29.76 9.60
CA PHE A 493 10.26 -30.54 8.38
C PHE A 493 11.30 -31.65 8.12
N LYS A 494 12.49 -31.60 8.73
CA LYS A 494 13.49 -32.69 8.65
C LYS A 494 13.24 -33.83 9.63
N ASP A 495 12.80 -33.54 10.86
CA ASP A 495 12.61 -34.57 11.88
C ASP A 495 11.52 -35.57 11.46
N HIS A 496 10.51 -35.10 10.73
CA HIS A 496 9.44 -35.92 10.13
C HIS A 496 9.85 -36.88 9.00
N LYS A 497 11.13 -36.90 8.59
CA LYS A 497 11.69 -37.86 7.62
C LYS A 497 12.71 -38.85 8.21
N ASN A 498 13.08 -38.68 9.47
CA ASN A 498 14.02 -39.55 10.18
C ASN A 498 13.35 -40.39 11.30
N GLY A 499 12.02 -40.30 11.43
CA GLY A 499 11.16 -41.23 12.14
C GLY A 499 10.11 -41.79 11.20
#